data_AF-A0A7S2DZF3-F1
#
_entry.id   AF-A0A7S2DZF3-F1
#
_cell.length_a   1.000
_cell.length_b   1.000
_cell.length_c   1.000
_cell.angle_alpha   90.00
_cell.angle_beta   90.00
_cell.angle_gamma   90.00
#
_symmetry.space_group_name_H-M   'P 1'
#
loop_
_entity.id
_entity.type
_entity.pdbx_description
1 polymer ?
#
loop_
_entity_poly.entity_id
_entity_poly.type
_entity_poly.pdbx_seq_one_letter_code
_entity_poly.pdbx_strand_id
1 'polypeptide(L)'
;DDASIGRRLASPYYTDQGMRLMASHCKDPATEASGVATVLLESREHAIKALFSRHFVHGSFEEAHLGVLTVVIFFLTLLAYGCSIPAGLFIPNIMCGACFGRLVGQLIQKLVEPSVHPGVYALMGATGMLAGFSRMTVSLGVIVLEITSDTRLLLPIMLVIMAAKLIGDIFTPSAYDIIIALKNIPILEQPDESRGWQEMAKHPVTLCGTKRRDMEVIHASSGLTSHDAMKMLSNTQHNAWPVLESPMHGRLLGLVTRQRLLANLEGEGT
;
A
#
# COMPACT_ATOMS: atom_id res chain seq x y z
N ASP A 1 16.78 32.16 41.24
CA ASP A 1 15.79 31.17 40.80
C ASP A 1 15.40 31.30 39.34
N ASP A 2 16.34 31.14 38.40
CA ASP A 2 15.97 31.00 36.97
C ASP A 2 17.11 30.47 36.07
N ALA A 3 17.89 29.51 36.56
CA ALA A 3 19.00 28.91 35.78
C ALA A 3 19.03 27.37 35.80
N SER A 4 18.04 26.72 36.40
CA SER A 4 18.01 25.25 36.61
C SER A 4 17.08 24.48 35.66
N ILE A 5 16.33 25.16 34.78
CA ILE A 5 15.36 24.52 33.87
C ILE A 5 15.99 24.14 32.51
N GLY A 6 17.15 24.69 32.17
CA GLY A 6 17.78 24.51 30.84
C GLY A 6 18.69 23.29 30.65
N ARG A 7 18.81 22.36 31.63
CA ARG A 7 19.76 21.23 31.58
C ARG A 7 19.13 19.85 31.86
N ARG A 8 18.02 19.52 31.17
CA ARG A 8 17.44 18.16 31.18
C ARG A 8 17.28 17.53 29.79
N LEU A 9 18.08 17.96 28.82
CA LEU A 9 18.30 17.18 27.61
C LEU A 9 19.76 16.73 27.67
N ALA A 10 19.97 15.50 28.10
CA ALA A 10 21.30 14.90 28.05
C ALA A 10 21.77 14.87 26.60
N SER A 11 23.08 15.11 26.41
CA SER A 11 23.73 14.99 25.10
C SER A 11 23.38 13.65 24.46
N PRO A 12 23.03 13.60 23.16
CA PRO A 12 22.71 12.35 22.49
C PRO A 12 23.91 11.39 22.55
N TYR A 13 23.72 10.25 23.22
CA TYR A 13 24.64 9.12 23.16
C TYR A 13 24.30 8.29 21.92
N TYR A 14 25.33 7.93 21.15
CA TYR A 14 25.19 7.08 19.97
C TYR A 14 25.58 5.64 20.34
N THR A 15 24.77 4.66 19.95
CA THR A 15 25.19 3.25 20.02
C THR A 15 26.20 2.94 18.92
N ASP A 16 26.86 1.79 19.01
CA ASP A 16 27.81 1.26 18.02
C ASP A 16 27.18 1.08 16.61
N GLN A 17 25.84 1.14 16.52
CA GLN A 17 25.07 1.11 15.27
C GLN A 17 24.62 2.50 14.78
N GLY A 18 25.10 3.60 15.40
CA GLY A 18 24.77 4.98 15.00
C GLY A 18 23.37 5.45 15.44
N MET A 19 22.70 4.73 16.34
CA MET A 19 21.38 5.10 16.86
C MET A 19 21.51 6.15 17.96
N ARG A 20 20.81 7.28 17.82
CA ARG A 20 20.77 8.32 18.85
C ARG A 20 19.80 7.89 19.95
N LEU A 21 20.29 7.85 21.18
CA LEU A 21 19.51 7.49 22.35
C LEU A 21 18.94 8.76 22.99
N MET A 22 17.62 8.83 23.08
CA MET A 22 16.90 9.93 23.71
C MET A 22 16.63 9.58 25.17
N ALA A 23 17.39 10.17 26.07
CA ALA A 23 17.20 10.04 27.51
C ALA A 23 16.44 11.27 28.05
N SER A 24 15.15 11.11 28.30
CA SER A 24 14.33 12.12 29.00
C SER A 24 13.73 11.49 30.24
N HIS A 25 14.02 12.03 31.43
CA HIS A 25 13.58 11.48 32.73
C HIS A 25 14.04 10.04 33.03
N CYS A 26 15.15 9.59 32.44
CA CYS A 26 15.81 8.36 32.87
C CYS A 26 16.57 8.57 34.19
N LYS A 27 16.71 7.50 34.98
CA LYS A 27 17.40 7.57 36.28
C LYS A 27 18.89 7.82 36.08
N ASP A 28 19.46 7.22 35.03
CA ASP A 28 20.81 7.47 34.54
C ASP A 28 20.83 7.80 33.04
N PRO A 29 20.92 9.09 32.66
CA PRO A 29 20.81 9.51 31.26
C PRO A 29 22.02 9.17 30.37
N ALA A 30 23.10 8.63 30.95
CA ALA A 30 24.29 8.20 30.22
C ALA A 30 24.23 6.72 29.78
N THR A 31 23.33 5.92 30.36
CA THR A 31 23.24 4.46 30.16
C THR A 31 21.84 4.00 29.76
N GLU A 32 20.81 4.77 30.13
CA GLU A 32 19.40 4.45 29.88
C GLU A 32 18.76 5.41 28.86
N ALA A 33 17.94 4.83 27.99
CA ALA A 33 17.19 5.50 26.94
C ALA A 33 15.70 5.15 27.05
N SER A 34 14.85 6.12 26.73
CA SER A 34 13.41 5.88 26.70
C SER A 34 13.02 5.16 25.40
N GLY A 35 12.48 3.95 25.53
CA GLY A 35 12.01 3.17 24.37
C GLY A 35 10.93 3.88 23.55
N VAL A 36 10.08 4.69 24.20
CA VAL A 36 9.06 5.52 23.53
C VAL A 36 9.70 6.61 22.67
N ALA A 37 10.71 7.28 23.21
CA ALA A 37 11.43 8.33 22.50
C ALA A 37 12.21 7.75 21.30
N THR A 38 12.81 6.58 21.44
CA THR A 38 13.46 5.87 20.32
C THR A 38 12.47 5.50 19.22
N VAL A 39 11.24 5.11 19.54
CA VAL A 39 10.26 4.75 18.48
C VAL A 39 9.70 5.99 17.78
N LEU A 40 9.48 7.10 18.49
CA LEU A 40 8.81 8.29 17.94
C LEU A 40 9.75 9.34 17.33
N LEU A 41 10.96 9.50 17.89
CA LEU A 41 11.84 10.64 17.58
C LEU A 41 13.08 10.25 16.78
N GLU A 42 13.45 8.98 16.74
CA GLU A 42 14.54 8.50 15.89
C GLU A 42 14.09 8.25 14.45
N SER A 43 15.05 7.99 13.58
CA SER A 43 14.73 7.60 12.21
C SER A 43 13.92 6.30 12.19
N ARG A 44 12.99 6.21 11.23
CA ARG A 44 12.08 5.07 11.07
C ARG A 44 12.82 3.73 10.96
N GLU A 45 14.00 3.73 10.32
CA GLU A 45 14.84 2.55 10.18
C GLU A 45 15.39 2.07 11.53
N HIS A 46 15.89 2.98 12.36
CA HIS A 46 16.39 2.65 13.68
C HIS A 46 15.26 2.22 14.62
N ALA A 47 14.09 2.86 14.53
CA ALA A 47 12.91 2.46 15.30
C ALA A 47 12.47 1.03 14.97
N ILE A 48 12.41 0.65 13.68
CA ILE A 48 12.06 -0.71 13.26
C ILE A 48 13.11 -1.72 13.72
N LYS A 49 14.41 -1.42 13.53
CA LYS A 49 15.49 -2.29 14.01
C LYS A 49 15.43 -2.48 15.54
N ALA A 50 15.12 -1.42 16.28
CA ALA A 50 14.95 -1.50 17.74
C ALA A 50 13.75 -2.39 18.12
N LEU A 51 12.62 -2.28 17.41
CA LEU A 51 11.43 -3.10 17.65
C LEU A 51 11.64 -4.59 17.30
N PHE A 52 12.48 -4.89 16.30
CA PHE A 52 12.80 -6.27 15.93
C PHE A 52 13.96 -6.86 16.74
N SER A 53 14.71 -6.03 17.47
CA SER A 53 15.83 -6.48 18.30
C SER A 53 15.39 -7.40 19.44
N ARG A 54 16.22 -8.43 19.74
CA ARG A 54 15.95 -9.42 20.79
C ARG A 54 16.01 -8.82 22.19
N HIS A 55 17.03 -8.01 22.46
CA HIS A 55 17.18 -7.25 23.70
C HIS A 55 17.51 -5.81 23.33
N PHE A 56 16.80 -4.87 23.93
CA PHE A 56 17.12 -3.46 23.81
C PHE A 56 18.16 -3.15 24.91
N VAL A 57 19.43 -3.04 24.52
CA VAL A 57 20.58 -3.03 25.45
C VAL A 57 20.58 -1.82 26.38
N HIS A 58 19.98 -0.70 25.95
CA HIS A 58 20.00 0.58 26.67
C HIS A 58 18.61 1.04 27.15
N GLY A 59 17.62 0.16 27.24
CA GLY A 59 16.30 0.53 27.76
C GLY A 59 15.35 -0.66 27.81
N SER A 60 14.15 -0.43 28.34
CA SER A 60 13.09 -1.44 28.32
C SER A 60 11.86 -0.91 27.60
N PHE A 61 11.22 -1.78 26.83
CA PHE A 61 9.88 -1.53 26.30
C PHE A 61 8.89 -2.03 27.33
N GLU A 62 8.32 -1.12 28.10
CA GLU A 62 7.21 -1.47 28.98
C GLU A 62 5.96 -1.77 28.14
N GLU A 63 5.20 -2.78 28.54
CA GLU A 63 4.00 -3.23 27.82
C GLU A 63 2.96 -2.11 27.67
N ALA A 64 2.79 -1.31 28.73
CA ALA A 64 1.89 -0.15 28.71
C ALA A 64 2.30 0.88 27.64
N HIS A 65 3.60 1.16 27.53
CA HIS A 65 4.14 2.10 26.55
C HIS A 65 3.94 1.60 25.11
N LEU A 66 4.15 0.31 24.84
CA LEU A 66 3.90 -0.29 23.53
C LEU A 66 2.41 -0.26 23.16
N GLY A 67 1.52 -0.50 24.12
CA GLY A 67 0.07 -0.39 23.92
C GLY A 67 -0.33 1.04 23.51
N VAL A 68 0.13 2.04 24.27
CA VAL A 68 -0.12 3.46 23.96
C VAL A 68 0.45 3.83 22.60
N LEU A 69 1.69 3.44 22.30
CA LEU A 69 2.33 3.69 21.00
C LEU A 69 1.55 3.08 19.84
N THR A 70 1.06 1.85 19.99
CA THR A 70 0.26 1.19 18.97
C THR A 70 -0.98 2.01 18.65
N VAL A 71 -1.72 2.44 19.67
CA VAL A 71 -2.94 3.25 19.51
C VAL A 71 -2.62 4.60 18.87
N VAL A 72 -1.59 5.29 19.36
CA VAL A 72 -1.19 6.61 18.84
C VAL A 72 -0.75 6.51 17.37
N ILE A 73 0.14 5.56 17.02
CA ILE A 73 0.60 5.37 15.65
C ILE A 73 -0.57 5.00 14.73
N PHE A 74 -1.50 4.15 15.18
CA PHE A 74 -2.68 3.78 14.41
C PHE A 74 -3.54 5.00 14.05
N PHE A 75 -3.93 5.81 15.04
CA PHE A 75 -4.75 7.00 14.79
C PHE A 75 -4.01 8.07 13.97
N LEU A 76 -2.72 8.29 14.22
CA LEU A 76 -1.92 9.21 13.41
C LEU A 76 -1.80 8.74 11.96
N THR A 77 -1.72 7.42 11.73
CA THR A 77 -1.69 6.85 10.37
C THR A 77 -3.01 7.08 9.64
N LEU A 78 -4.15 6.91 10.34
CA LEU A 78 -5.48 7.20 9.78
C LEU A 78 -5.63 8.69 9.42
N LEU A 79 -5.20 9.59 10.31
CA LEU A 79 -5.23 11.03 10.05
C LEU A 79 -4.32 11.42 8.88
N ALA A 80 -3.09 10.91 8.85
CA ALA A 80 -2.13 11.20 7.80
C ALA A 80 -2.60 10.70 6.43
N TYR A 81 -3.32 9.58 6.40
CA TYR A 81 -3.90 9.04 5.18
C TYR A 81 -5.07 9.88 4.63
N GLY A 82 -5.86 10.50 5.51
CA GLY A 82 -6.92 11.43 5.11
C GLY A 82 -6.39 12.76 4.55
N CYS A 83 -5.10 13.07 4.74
CA CYS A 83 -4.49 14.28 4.21
C CYS A 83 -4.13 14.11 2.72
N SER A 84 -4.34 15.17 1.93
CA SER A 84 -3.95 15.23 0.51
C SER A 84 -2.43 15.48 0.34
N ILE A 85 -1.60 14.62 0.94
CA ILE A 85 -0.14 14.70 0.91
C ILE A 85 0.40 13.42 0.26
N PRO A 86 1.40 13.50 -0.65
CA PRO A 86 2.06 12.31 -1.17
C PRO A 86 2.85 11.62 -0.06
N ALA A 87 2.28 10.55 0.53
CA ALA A 87 2.89 9.77 1.59
C ALA A 87 2.70 8.26 1.38
N GLY A 88 3.66 7.48 1.87
CA GLY A 88 3.59 6.01 1.85
C GLY A 88 2.97 5.46 3.13
N LEU A 89 2.15 4.40 3.01
CA LEU A 89 1.47 3.74 4.13
C LEU A 89 2.20 2.49 4.63
N PHE A 90 3.26 2.07 3.96
CA PHE A 90 3.94 0.82 4.29
C PHE A 90 4.66 0.89 5.65
N ILE A 91 5.53 1.90 5.84
CA ILE A 91 6.31 2.08 7.06
C ILE A 91 5.44 2.31 8.32
N PRO A 92 4.44 3.21 8.35
CA PRO A 92 3.62 3.40 9.55
C PRO A 92 2.86 2.13 9.94
N ASN A 93 2.39 1.33 8.97
CA ASN A 93 1.75 0.04 9.25
C ASN A 93 2.74 -1.01 9.79
N ILE A 94 4.00 -1.04 9.31
CA ILE A 94 5.06 -1.85 9.92
C ILE A 94 5.24 -1.48 11.38
N MET A 95 5.37 -0.18 11.69
CA MET A 95 5.61 0.28 13.05
C MET A 95 4.42 -0.05 13.97
N CYS A 96 3.19 0.19 13.51
CA CYS A 96 1.98 -0.14 14.26
C CYS A 96 1.90 -1.65 14.55
N GLY A 97 2.09 -2.50 13.54
CA GLY A 97 2.07 -3.95 13.70
C GLY A 97 3.24 -4.47 14.53
N ALA A 98 4.42 -3.86 14.43
CA ALA A 98 5.60 -4.22 15.21
C ALA A 98 5.42 -3.91 16.70
N CYS A 99 4.85 -2.75 17.05
CA CYS A 99 4.52 -2.41 18.43
C CYS A 99 3.52 -3.40 19.03
N PHE A 100 2.44 -3.71 18.29
CA PHE A 100 1.44 -4.68 18.72
C PHE A 100 2.01 -6.10 18.85
N GLY A 101 2.77 -6.54 17.84
CA GLY A 101 3.42 -7.86 17.85
C GLY A 101 4.41 -8.00 18.99
N ARG A 102 5.21 -6.95 19.27
CA ARG A 102 6.15 -6.96 20.40
C ARG A 102 5.43 -7.02 21.74
N LEU A 103 4.32 -6.30 21.90
CA LEU A 103 3.47 -6.37 23.09
C LEU A 103 2.98 -7.80 23.31
N VAL A 104 2.42 -8.45 22.29
CA VAL A 104 1.99 -9.85 22.36
C VAL A 104 3.15 -10.78 22.70
N GLY A 105 4.32 -10.57 22.09
CA GLY A 105 5.53 -11.35 22.36
C GLY A 105 6.00 -11.25 23.82
N GLN A 106 5.94 -10.06 24.42
CA GLN A 106 6.27 -9.86 25.84
C GLN A 106 5.26 -10.52 26.77
N LEU A 107 3.95 -10.44 26.45
CA LEU A 107 2.92 -11.13 27.22
C LEU A 107 3.11 -12.65 27.18
N ILE A 108 3.41 -13.22 26.01
CA ILE A 108 3.71 -14.65 25.86
C ILE A 108 4.97 -15.04 26.63
N GLN A 109 6.00 -14.19 26.60
CA GLN A 109 7.23 -14.41 27.35
C GLN A 109 6.98 -14.49 28.87
N LYS A 110 6.04 -13.68 29.38
CA LYS A 110 5.66 -13.70 30.81
C LYS A 110 4.72 -14.84 31.18
N LEU A 111 3.77 -15.18 30.31
CA LEU A 111 2.66 -16.09 30.65
C LEU A 111 2.89 -17.54 30.24
N VAL A 112 3.70 -17.79 29.21
CA VAL A 112 3.84 -19.11 28.59
C VAL A 112 5.27 -19.62 28.70
N GLU A 113 6.22 -18.91 28.11
CA GLU A 113 7.58 -19.42 27.94
C GLU A 113 8.63 -18.28 27.95
N PRO A 114 9.49 -18.19 28.98
CA PRO A 114 10.47 -17.10 29.12
C PRO A 114 11.52 -17.06 28.00
N SER A 115 11.77 -18.19 27.33
CA SER A 115 12.77 -18.28 26.26
C SER A 115 12.34 -17.66 24.92
N VAL A 116 11.08 -17.23 24.81
CA VAL A 116 10.52 -16.59 23.62
C VAL A 116 11.23 -15.27 23.28
N HIS A 117 11.39 -14.97 21.99
CA HIS A 117 12.00 -13.73 21.50
C HIS A 117 10.93 -12.73 21.05
N PRO A 118 10.70 -11.61 21.77
CA PRO A 118 9.68 -10.64 21.41
C PRO A 118 9.86 -9.99 20.02
N GLY A 119 11.11 -9.91 19.54
CA GLY A 119 11.43 -9.36 18.21
C GLY A 119 10.84 -10.17 17.05
N VAL A 120 10.74 -11.50 17.19
CA VAL A 120 10.11 -12.36 16.18
C VAL A 120 8.60 -12.10 16.13
N TYR A 121 7.96 -11.91 17.28
CA TYR A 121 6.54 -11.56 17.35
C TYR A 121 6.27 -10.15 16.82
N ALA A 122 7.19 -9.21 17.02
CA ALA A 122 7.12 -7.89 16.39
C ALA A 122 7.15 -8.00 14.86
N LEU A 123 8.04 -8.84 14.30
CA LEU A 123 8.09 -9.11 12.86
C LEU A 123 6.79 -9.73 12.33
N MET A 124 6.23 -10.72 13.04
CA MET A 124 4.96 -11.34 12.68
C MET A 124 3.80 -10.34 12.74
N GLY A 125 3.74 -9.49 13.78
CA GLY A 125 2.73 -8.44 13.91
C GLY A 125 2.81 -7.39 12.81
N ALA A 126 4.02 -6.95 12.45
CA ALA A 126 4.25 -6.05 11.32
C ALA A 126 3.77 -6.66 10.00
N THR A 127 4.10 -7.92 9.77
CA THR A 127 3.71 -8.65 8.57
C THR A 127 2.21 -8.86 8.48
N GLY A 128 1.57 -9.24 9.59
CA GLY A 128 0.12 -9.40 9.68
C GLY A 128 -0.63 -8.10 9.44
N MET A 129 -0.15 -6.98 10.00
CA MET A 129 -0.72 -5.66 9.75
C MET A 129 -0.60 -5.26 8.27
N LEU A 130 0.56 -5.48 7.65
CA LEU A 130 0.76 -5.20 6.23
C LEU A 130 -0.13 -6.07 5.34
N ALA A 131 -0.20 -7.37 5.58
CA ALA A 131 -1.09 -8.29 4.84
C ALA A 131 -2.57 -7.92 5.03
N GLY A 132 -2.94 -7.52 6.25
CA GLY A 132 -4.27 -7.03 6.61
C GLY A 132 -4.64 -5.69 5.98
N PHE A 133 -3.67 -4.85 5.64
CA PHE A 133 -3.91 -3.55 5.01
C PHE A 133 -3.87 -3.65 3.47
N SER A 134 -2.83 -4.27 2.91
CA SER A 134 -2.55 -4.27 1.47
C SER A 134 -3.11 -5.45 0.71
N ARG A 135 -3.51 -6.53 1.40
CA ARG A 135 -3.88 -7.83 0.80
C ARG A 135 -2.80 -8.48 -0.06
N MET A 136 -1.55 -7.98 0.00
CA MET A 136 -0.42 -8.57 -0.71
C MET A 136 0.02 -9.87 -0.03
N THR A 137 0.21 -10.93 -0.80
CA THR A 137 0.60 -12.26 -0.30
C THR A 137 2.06 -12.58 -0.58
N VAL A 138 2.36 -13.09 -1.78
CA VAL A 138 3.66 -13.64 -2.17
C VAL A 138 4.74 -12.55 -2.13
N SER A 139 4.47 -11.39 -2.72
CA SER A 139 5.42 -10.28 -2.74
C SER A 139 5.77 -9.79 -1.34
N LEU A 140 4.79 -9.70 -0.44
CA LEU A 140 5.02 -9.32 0.95
C LEU A 140 5.87 -10.37 1.68
N GLY A 141 5.55 -11.65 1.50
CA GLY A 141 6.33 -12.75 2.06
C GLY A 141 7.80 -12.70 1.63
N VAL A 142 8.07 -12.46 0.34
CA VAL A 142 9.43 -12.32 -0.19
C VAL A 142 10.13 -11.08 0.37
N ILE A 143 9.46 -9.92 0.46
CA ILE A 143 10.06 -8.71 1.04
C ILE A 143 10.49 -8.94 2.49
N VAL A 144 9.61 -9.53 3.31
CA VAL A 144 9.91 -9.80 4.73
C VAL A 144 11.00 -10.86 4.86
N LEU A 145 10.98 -11.89 4.00
CA LEU A 145 12.03 -12.90 3.92
C LEU A 145 13.40 -12.26 3.66
N GLU A 146 13.51 -11.38 2.67
CA GLU A 146 14.78 -10.75 2.33
C GLU A 146 15.29 -9.83 3.42
N ILE A 147 14.40 -9.03 4.03
CA ILE A 147 14.75 -8.16 5.16
C ILE A 147 15.30 -8.97 6.33
N THR A 148 14.70 -10.14 6.60
CA THR A 148 15.09 -10.99 7.72
C THR A 148 16.29 -11.87 7.39
N SER A 149 16.49 -12.17 6.10
CA SER A 149 17.52 -13.09 5.58
C SER A 149 17.55 -14.46 6.28
N ASP A 150 16.40 -14.90 6.84
CA ASP A 150 16.24 -16.20 7.50
C ASP A 150 15.08 -16.97 6.88
N THR A 151 15.43 -18.01 6.12
CA THR A 151 14.46 -18.87 5.42
C THR A 151 13.65 -19.75 6.37
N ARG A 152 14.09 -19.96 7.61
CA ARG A 152 13.35 -20.75 8.61
C ARG A 152 12.06 -20.07 9.04
N LEU A 153 12.03 -18.73 8.98
CA LEU A 153 10.85 -17.93 9.32
C LEU A 153 9.84 -17.82 8.17
N LEU A 154 10.15 -18.34 6.97
CA LEU A 154 9.28 -18.24 5.81
C LEU A 154 7.91 -18.90 6.04
N LEU A 155 7.90 -20.14 6.56
CA LEU A 155 6.67 -20.87 6.82
C LEU A 155 5.72 -20.11 7.77
N PRO A 156 6.15 -19.68 8.97
CA PRO A 156 5.27 -18.93 9.86
C PRO A 156 4.87 -17.56 9.29
N ILE A 157 5.75 -16.86 8.56
CA ILE A 157 5.41 -15.61 7.88
C ILE A 157 4.25 -15.82 6.89
N MET A 158 4.32 -16.85 6.05
CA MET A 158 3.28 -17.15 5.07
C MET A 158 1.95 -17.51 5.74
N LEU A 159 1.98 -18.25 6.86
CA LEU A 159 0.78 -18.56 7.65
C LEU A 159 0.12 -17.29 8.21
N VAL A 160 0.91 -16.37 8.76
CA VAL A 160 0.41 -15.08 9.27
C VAL A 160 -0.21 -14.25 8.14
N ILE A 161 0.45 -14.18 6.98
CA ILE A 161 -0.05 -13.46 5.81
C ILE A 161 -1.39 -14.05 5.34
N MET A 162 -1.49 -15.37 5.23
CA MET A 162 -2.72 -16.05 4.81
C MET A 162 -3.86 -15.83 5.80
N ALA A 163 -3.60 -15.95 7.11
CA ALA A 163 -4.60 -15.71 8.14
C ALA A 163 -5.09 -14.25 8.14
N ALA A 164 -4.16 -13.29 8.07
CA ALA A 164 -4.49 -11.87 8.02
C ALA A 164 -5.29 -11.49 6.77
N LYS A 165 -4.91 -12.03 5.60
CA LYS A 165 -5.67 -11.86 4.36
C LYS A 165 -7.07 -12.44 4.49
N LEU A 166 -7.20 -13.69 4.93
CA LEU A 166 -8.49 -14.37 5.03
C LEU A 166 -9.45 -13.63 5.94
N ILE A 167 -8.99 -13.24 7.14
CA ILE A 167 -9.80 -12.46 8.08
C ILE A 167 -10.18 -11.14 7.43
N GLY A 168 -9.23 -10.46 6.81
CA GLY A 168 -9.49 -9.18 6.19
C GLY A 168 -10.50 -9.25 5.03
N ASP A 169 -10.41 -10.24 4.14
CA ASP A 169 -11.32 -10.43 3.01
C ASP A 169 -12.78 -10.67 3.44
N ILE A 170 -12.99 -11.18 4.65
CA ILE A 170 -14.33 -11.34 5.23
C ILE A 170 -14.97 -9.98 5.55
N PHE A 171 -14.18 -9.00 5.98
CA PHE A 171 -14.69 -7.70 6.46
C PHE A 171 -14.63 -6.60 5.41
N THR A 172 -13.50 -6.44 4.71
CA THR A 172 -13.26 -5.30 3.82
C THR A 172 -12.38 -5.66 2.62
N PRO A 173 -12.58 -5.03 1.45
CA PRO A 173 -11.60 -5.08 0.36
C PRO A 173 -10.26 -4.45 0.79
N SER A 174 -9.23 -4.60 -0.05
CA SER A 174 -7.93 -4.00 0.26
C SER A 174 -8.03 -2.48 0.34
N ALA A 175 -7.18 -1.86 1.16
CA ALA A 175 -7.17 -0.41 1.25
C ALA A 175 -6.81 0.27 -0.09
N TYR A 176 -6.01 -0.41 -0.93
CA TYR A 176 -5.66 0.11 -2.25
C TYR A 176 -6.85 0.08 -3.21
N ASP A 177 -7.67 -0.97 -3.20
CA ASP A 177 -8.86 -1.07 -4.06
C ASP A 177 -9.90 -0.01 -3.67
N ILE A 178 -10.05 0.26 -2.37
CA ILE A 178 -10.91 1.34 -1.87
C ILE A 178 -10.46 2.70 -2.43
N ILE A 179 -9.16 2.99 -2.45
CA ILE A 179 -8.64 4.26 -3.01
C ILE A 179 -8.92 4.36 -4.50
N ILE A 180 -8.71 3.28 -5.23
CA ILE A 180 -8.92 3.23 -6.67
C ILE A 180 -10.39 3.51 -6.99
N ALA A 181 -11.30 2.86 -6.24
CA ALA A 181 -12.75 3.09 -6.34
C ALA A 181 -13.13 4.55 -5.99
N LEU A 182 -12.61 5.10 -4.90
CA LEU A 182 -12.86 6.50 -4.50
C LEU A 182 -12.34 7.51 -5.53
N LYS A 183 -11.22 7.21 -6.19
CA LYS A 183 -10.65 8.04 -7.27
C LYS A 183 -11.34 7.85 -8.62
N ASN A 184 -12.31 6.95 -8.73
CA ASN A 184 -12.99 6.60 -9.98
C ASN A 184 -12.01 6.25 -11.12
N ILE A 185 -10.91 5.55 -10.79
CA ILE A 185 -9.93 5.11 -11.79
C ILE A 185 -10.45 3.79 -12.39
N PRO A 186 -10.65 3.69 -13.72
CA PRO A 186 -11.09 2.45 -14.34
C PRO A 186 -9.94 1.43 -14.35
N ILE A 187 -10.02 0.45 -13.45
CA ILE A 187 -9.10 -0.70 -13.40
C ILE A 187 -9.81 -1.96 -13.87
N LEU A 188 -9.09 -2.83 -14.58
CA LEU A 188 -9.56 -4.16 -14.94
C LEU A 188 -9.04 -5.13 -13.88
N GLU A 189 -9.96 -5.67 -13.08
CA GLU A 189 -9.64 -6.68 -12.05
C GLU A 189 -9.23 -8.00 -12.70
N GLN A 190 -8.41 -8.78 -11.98
CA GLN A 190 -7.99 -10.10 -12.45
C GLN A 190 -9.19 -11.08 -12.42
N PRO A 191 -9.25 -12.02 -13.37
CA PRO A 191 -10.41 -12.88 -13.56
C PRO A 191 -10.69 -13.84 -12.40
N ASP A 192 -9.82 -13.98 -11.40
CA ASP A 192 -9.95 -14.85 -10.22
C ASP A 192 -10.77 -14.23 -9.07
N GLU A 193 -11.16 -12.95 -9.16
CA GLU A 193 -11.98 -12.28 -8.15
C GLU A 193 -13.49 -12.56 -8.39
N SER A 194 -14.01 -13.49 -7.59
CA SER A 194 -15.25 -14.25 -7.84
C SER A 194 -16.56 -13.57 -7.43
N ARG A 195 -16.59 -12.23 -7.27
CA ARG A 195 -17.79 -11.53 -6.77
C ARG A 195 -18.57 -10.68 -7.77
N GLY A 196 -18.17 -10.59 -9.05
CA GLY A 196 -19.03 -9.94 -10.04
C GLY A 196 -18.65 -10.15 -11.50
N TRP A 197 -17.36 -10.11 -11.84
CA TRP A 197 -16.94 -10.01 -13.24
C TRP A 197 -16.97 -11.34 -14.01
N GLN A 198 -16.75 -12.48 -13.35
CA GLN A 198 -16.81 -13.80 -14.00
C GLN A 198 -18.20 -14.14 -14.56
N GLU A 199 -19.27 -13.73 -13.88
CA GLU A 199 -20.64 -13.89 -14.38
C GLU A 199 -20.92 -12.90 -15.53
N MET A 200 -20.40 -11.67 -15.45
CA MET A 200 -20.55 -10.67 -16.52
C MET A 200 -19.75 -11.00 -17.78
N ALA A 201 -18.58 -11.64 -17.67
CA ALA A 201 -17.74 -12.05 -18.80
C ALA A 201 -18.36 -13.19 -19.64
N LYS A 202 -19.28 -13.98 -19.05
CA LYS A 202 -20.05 -15.00 -19.79
C LYS A 202 -21.15 -14.37 -20.66
N HIS A 203 -21.54 -13.14 -20.36
CA HIS A 203 -22.54 -12.42 -21.12
C HIS A 203 -21.87 -11.57 -22.22
N PRO A 204 -22.43 -11.50 -23.43
CA PRO A 204 -21.95 -10.58 -24.46
C PRO A 204 -21.90 -9.16 -23.88
N VAL A 205 -20.88 -8.38 -24.24
CA VAL A 205 -20.61 -7.00 -23.75
C VAL A 205 -21.85 -6.10 -23.73
N THR A 206 -22.83 -6.37 -24.60
CA THR A 206 -24.16 -5.75 -24.66
C THR A 206 -24.97 -5.84 -23.36
N LEU A 207 -24.79 -6.89 -22.55
CA LEU A 207 -25.48 -7.12 -21.27
C LEU A 207 -24.75 -6.51 -20.07
N CYS A 208 -23.47 -6.14 -20.19
CA CYS A 208 -22.67 -5.55 -19.13
C CYS A 208 -23.02 -4.09 -18.80
N GLY A 209 -24.17 -3.59 -19.23
CA GLY A 209 -24.64 -2.24 -18.90
C GLY A 209 -23.85 -1.11 -19.57
N THR A 210 -22.85 -1.40 -20.41
CA THR A 210 -22.27 -0.41 -21.31
C THR A 210 -23.36 -0.01 -22.30
N LYS A 211 -24.00 1.14 -22.04
CA LYS A 211 -24.93 1.76 -23.00
C LYS A 211 -24.22 1.79 -24.36
N ARG A 212 -24.74 1.02 -25.32
CA ARG A 212 -24.36 1.11 -26.73
C ARG A 212 -24.73 2.53 -27.16
N ARG A 213 -23.79 3.46 -27.03
CA ARG A 213 -23.90 4.75 -27.69
C ARG A 213 -23.76 4.47 -29.18
N ASP A 214 -24.51 5.17 -30.01
CA ASP A 214 -24.30 5.15 -31.44
C ASP A 214 -22.83 5.52 -31.68
N MET A 215 -22.03 4.51 -32.00
CA MET A 215 -20.61 4.68 -32.26
C MET A 215 -20.52 5.21 -33.68
N GLU A 216 -19.91 6.37 -33.86
CA GLU A 216 -19.60 6.85 -35.20
C GLU A 216 -18.65 5.85 -35.88
N VAL A 217 -18.98 5.48 -37.10
CA VAL A 217 -18.26 4.47 -37.87
C VAL A 217 -17.76 5.11 -39.17
N ILE A 218 -16.55 4.73 -39.57
CA ILE A 218 -15.97 5.15 -40.85
C ILE A 218 -16.30 4.06 -41.89
N HIS A 219 -16.87 4.44 -43.03
CA HIS A 219 -17.14 3.52 -44.12
C HIS A 219 -16.05 3.61 -45.20
N ALA A 220 -15.37 2.49 -45.48
CA ALA A 220 -14.32 2.44 -46.50
C ALA A 220 -14.86 2.68 -47.91
N SER A 221 -16.07 2.19 -48.22
CA SER A 221 -16.69 2.34 -49.55
C SER A 221 -16.99 3.78 -49.94
N SER A 222 -17.30 4.66 -48.96
CA SER A 222 -17.58 6.08 -49.21
C SER A 222 -16.32 6.96 -49.08
N GLY A 223 -15.22 6.40 -48.57
CA GLY A 223 -14.10 7.20 -48.08
C GLY A 223 -14.49 8.06 -46.88
N LEU A 224 -13.51 8.81 -46.38
CA LEU A 224 -13.69 9.80 -45.31
C LEU A 224 -13.18 11.15 -45.83
N THR A 225 -14.05 12.17 -45.85
CA THR A 225 -13.63 13.52 -46.23
C THR A 225 -12.88 14.18 -45.06
N SER A 226 -11.97 15.11 -45.36
CA SER A 226 -11.24 15.87 -44.33
C SER A 226 -12.19 16.68 -43.44
N HIS A 227 -13.27 17.20 -44.00
CA HIS A 227 -14.33 17.89 -43.24
C HIS A 227 -15.04 16.93 -42.26
N ASP A 228 -15.43 15.73 -42.71
CA ASP A 228 -16.10 14.76 -41.85
C ASP A 228 -15.14 14.23 -40.78
N ALA A 229 -13.87 14.00 -41.11
CA ALA A 229 -12.84 13.66 -40.15
C ALA A 229 -12.68 14.74 -39.07
N MET A 230 -12.65 16.02 -39.45
CA MET A 230 -12.56 17.13 -38.51
C MET A 230 -13.81 17.24 -37.63
N LYS A 231 -15.00 16.97 -38.20
CA LYS A 231 -16.27 16.91 -37.48
C LYS A 231 -16.31 15.76 -36.46
N MET A 232 -15.82 14.58 -36.83
CA MET A 232 -15.72 13.44 -35.90
C MET A 232 -14.75 13.75 -34.76
N LEU A 233 -13.62 14.41 -35.06
CA LEU A 233 -12.64 14.83 -34.08
C LEU A 233 -13.18 15.90 -33.11
N SER A 234 -14.01 16.84 -33.58
CA SER A 234 -14.57 17.89 -32.74
C SER A 234 -15.79 17.44 -31.93
N ASN A 235 -16.65 16.59 -32.51
CA ASN A 235 -17.90 16.18 -31.87
C ASN A 235 -17.74 15.00 -30.91
N THR A 236 -16.72 14.15 -31.10
CA THR A 236 -16.54 12.95 -30.27
C THR A 236 -15.25 12.98 -29.45
N GLN A 237 -15.34 12.42 -28.25
CA GLN A 237 -14.21 12.19 -27.33
C GLN A 237 -13.61 10.78 -27.49
N HIS A 238 -13.96 10.08 -28.58
CA HIS A 238 -13.46 8.74 -28.84
C HIS A 238 -12.02 8.78 -29.34
N ASN A 239 -11.20 7.85 -28.87
CA ASN A 239 -9.79 7.72 -29.26
C ASN A 239 -9.59 6.81 -30.48
N ALA A 240 -10.64 6.11 -30.91
CA ALA A 240 -10.62 5.28 -32.11
C ALA A 240 -12.03 5.05 -32.65
N TRP A 241 -12.11 4.84 -33.97
CA TRP A 241 -13.33 4.52 -34.68
C TRP A 241 -13.14 3.23 -35.49
N PRO A 242 -14.13 2.33 -35.51
CA PRO A 242 -14.11 1.15 -36.37
C PRO A 242 -14.30 1.56 -37.83
N VAL A 243 -13.63 0.85 -38.74
CA VAL A 243 -13.78 1.00 -40.19
C VAL A 243 -14.58 -0.18 -40.72
N LEU A 244 -15.75 0.08 -41.28
CA LEU A 244 -16.60 -0.93 -41.94
C LEU A 244 -16.48 -0.84 -43.46
N GLU A 245 -16.68 -1.95 -44.15
CA GLU A 245 -16.60 -2.05 -45.61
C GLU A 245 -17.69 -1.20 -46.29
N SER A 246 -18.95 -1.38 -45.91
CA SER A 246 -20.10 -0.69 -46.49
C SER A 246 -21.20 -0.46 -45.45
N PRO A 247 -22.05 0.56 -45.59
CA PRO A 247 -23.23 0.72 -44.72
C PRO A 247 -24.23 -0.44 -44.83
N MET A 248 -24.26 -1.13 -45.99
CA MET A 248 -25.14 -2.28 -46.21
C MET A 248 -24.50 -3.60 -45.73
N HIS A 249 -23.18 -3.73 -45.86
CA HIS A 249 -22.41 -4.89 -45.45
C HIS A 249 -21.49 -4.51 -44.29
N GLY A 250 -21.95 -4.77 -43.06
CA GLY A 250 -21.27 -4.40 -41.80
C GLY A 250 -20.00 -5.21 -41.50
N ARG A 251 -19.19 -5.56 -42.51
CA ARG A 251 -17.92 -6.25 -42.32
C ARG A 251 -16.89 -5.27 -41.75
N LEU A 252 -16.33 -5.61 -40.59
CA LEU A 252 -15.25 -4.85 -39.96
C LEU A 252 -13.94 -5.06 -40.71
N LEU A 253 -13.39 -3.98 -41.24
CA LEU A 253 -12.09 -3.97 -41.93
C LEU A 253 -10.94 -3.64 -40.98
N GLY A 254 -11.19 -2.80 -39.98
CA GLY A 254 -10.15 -2.40 -39.03
C GLY A 254 -10.59 -1.32 -38.06
N LEU A 255 -9.61 -0.65 -37.47
CA LEU A 255 -9.79 0.41 -36.48
C LEU A 255 -8.80 1.53 -36.78
N VAL A 256 -9.30 2.77 -36.86
CA VAL A 256 -8.48 3.97 -37.03
C VAL A 256 -8.44 4.73 -35.72
N THR A 257 -7.25 5.01 -35.22
CA THR A 257 -7.07 5.79 -33.99
C THR A 257 -7.08 7.28 -34.26
N ARG A 258 -7.46 8.06 -33.25
CA ARG A 258 -7.46 9.52 -33.27
C ARG A 258 -6.10 10.11 -33.62
N GLN A 259 -5.03 9.55 -33.08
CA GLN A 259 -3.66 9.95 -33.38
C GLN A 259 -3.32 9.75 -34.87
N ARG A 260 -3.71 8.61 -35.45
CA ARG A 260 -3.48 8.33 -36.87
C ARG A 260 -4.27 9.29 -37.76
N LEU A 261 -5.52 9.58 -37.39
CA LEU A 261 -6.37 10.49 -38.13
C LEU A 261 -5.83 11.93 -38.11
N LEU A 262 -5.39 12.40 -36.95
CA LEU A 262 -4.74 13.72 -36.81
C LEU A 262 -3.45 13.80 -37.62
N ALA A 263 -2.58 12.79 -37.52
CA ALA A 263 -1.33 12.75 -38.28
C ALA A 263 -1.56 12.78 -39.80
N ASN A 264 -2.61 12.12 -40.30
CA ASN A 264 -2.96 12.16 -41.71
C ASN A 264 -3.49 13.53 -42.14
N LEU A 265 -4.30 14.20 -41.32
CA LEU A 265 -4.79 15.56 -41.59
C LEU A 265 -3.69 16.62 -41.54
N GLU A 266 -2.71 16.45 -40.65
CA GLU A 266 -1.53 17.32 -40.57
C GLU A 266 -0.54 17.03 -41.73
N GLY A 267 -0.49 15.78 -42.21
CA GLY A 267 0.38 15.32 -43.30
C GLY A 267 -0.13 15.63 -44.72
N GLU A 268 -1.40 15.99 -44.91
CA GLU A 268 -1.96 16.42 -46.21
C GLU A 268 -1.60 17.88 -46.59
N GLY A 269 -0.61 18.47 -45.92
CA GLY A 269 -0.04 19.79 -46.22
C GLY A 269 1.21 19.79 -47.11
N THR A 270 1.56 18.67 -47.77
CA THR A 270 2.64 18.60 -48.77
C THR A 270 2.23 17.86 -50.03
#